data_AF-A0AAN6N2M3-F1
#
_entry.id   AF-A0AAN6N2M3-F1
#
_cell.length_a   1.000
_cell.length_b   1.000
_cell.length_c   1.000
_cell.angle_alpha   90.00
_cell.angle_beta   90.00
_cell.angle_gamma   90.00
#
_symmetry.space_group_name_H-M   'P 1'
#
loop_
_entity.id
_entity.type
_entity.pdbx_description
1 polymer ?
#
loop_
_entity_poly.entity_id
_entity_poly.type
_entity_poly.pdbx_seq_one_letter_code
_entity_poly.pdbx_strand_id
1 'polypeptide(L)'
;MAPNLDLSKHVLIQSIINGKLQGDKDPKDDQIAEIVGCAPRTIRRIRSNILRFGTTTARPNGAGQPKTVAPPMLTALYEQLSLNPCMRLEDMVAFFREVRRRRVTFQH
;
A
#
# COMPACT_ATOMS: atom_id res chain seq x y z
N MET A 1 -5.38 7.31 3.30
CA MET A 1 -5.62 8.56 2.56
C MET A 1 -4.35 9.39 2.57
N ALA A 2 -3.91 9.95 1.46
CA ALA A 2 -2.82 10.93 1.52
C ALA A 2 -3.33 12.21 2.23
N PRO A 3 -2.49 12.92 3.01
CA PRO A 3 -2.84 14.27 3.39
C PRO A 3 -3.05 15.11 2.12
N ASN A 4 -4.14 15.87 2.05
CA ASN A 4 -4.41 16.76 0.92
C ASN A 4 -3.50 17.99 1.07
N LEU A 5 -2.26 17.86 0.61
CA LEU A 5 -1.23 18.88 0.71
C LEU A 5 -0.73 19.16 -0.71
N ASP A 6 -0.46 20.42 -1.01
CA ASP A 6 0.07 20.80 -2.32
C ASP A 6 1.44 20.14 -2.57
N LEU A 7 1.74 19.87 -3.84
CA LEU A 7 2.96 19.16 -4.24
C LEU A 7 4.23 19.91 -3.78
N SER A 8 4.20 21.25 -3.80
CA SER A 8 5.29 22.09 -3.31
C SER A 8 5.60 21.83 -1.84
N LYS A 9 4.57 21.65 -1.01
CA LYS A 9 4.70 21.32 0.41
C LYS A 9 5.21 19.90 0.62
N HIS A 10 4.83 18.94 -0.23
CA HIS A 10 5.39 17.59 -0.20
C HIS A 10 6.90 17.59 -0.46
N VAL A 11 7.36 18.34 -1.46
CA VAL A 11 8.79 18.48 -1.79
C VAL A 11 9.56 19.14 -0.64
N LEU A 12 9.01 20.22 -0.07
CA LEU A 12 9.61 20.93 1.06
C LEU A 12 9.72 20.03 2.31
N ILE A 13 8.68 19.25 2.63
CA ILE A 13 8.75 18.31 3.75
C ILE A 13 9.79 17.22 3.49
N GLN A 14 9.87 16.71 2.26
CA GLN A 14 10.83 15.69 1.88
C GLN A 14 12.27 16.20 1.96
N SER A 15 12.55 17.42 1.52
CA SER A 15 13.89 18.03 1.63
C SER A 15 14.29 18.26 3.09
N ILE A 16 13.37 18.77 3.92
CA ILE A 16 13.62 18.97 5.36
C ILE A 16 13.85 17.64 6.09
N ILE A 17 13.13 16.58 5.73
CA ILE A 17 13.30 15.25 6.34
C ILE A 17 14.59 14.58 5.84
N ASN A 18 14.90 14.66 4.56
CA ASN A 18 16.08 14.03 3.97
C ASN A 18 17.39 14.76 4.34
N GLY A 19 17.34 16.09 4.52
CA GLY A 19 18.49 16.88 4.98
C GLY A 19 19.04 16.43 6.34
N LYS A 20 18.23 15.74 7.15
CA LYS A 20 18.62 15.15 8.44
C LYS A 20 19.51 13.93 8.33
N LEU A 21 19.65 13.33 7.14
CA LEU A 21 20.57 12.20 6.94
C LEU A 21 22.05 12.64 7.02
N GLN A 22 22.34 13.95 7.12
CA GLN A 22 23.69 14.50 7.24
C GLN A 22 24.00 15.12 8.63
N GLY A 23 23.55 14.48 9.72
CA GLY A 23 24.13 14.71 11.05
C GLY A 23 23.69 15.97 11.81
N ASP A 24 22.74 16.74 11.28
CA ASP A 24 22.14 17.86 12.02
C ASP A 24 20.95 17.41 12.86
N LYS A 25 20.77 18.02 14.05
CA LYS A 25 19.77 17.63 15.06
C LYS A 25 18.40 17.39 14.43
N ASP A 26 17.78 16.23 14.63
CA ASP A 26 16.43 15.92 14.13
C ASP A 26 15.41 17.06 14.37
N PRO A 27 14.95 17.82 13.34
CA PRO A 27 13.83 18.74 13.54
C PRO A 27 12.61 18.05 14.14
N LYS A 28 12.05 18.67 15.18
CA LYS A 28 10.78 18.24 15.76
C LYS A 28 9.66 18.42 14.75
N ASP A 29 8.65 17.54 14.81
CA ASP A 29 7.50 17.59 13.90
C ASP A 29 6.79 18.95 13.95
N ASP A 30 6.75 19.58 15.12
CA ASP A 30 6.09 20.86 15.34
C ASP A 30 6.79 22.01 14.60
N GLN A 31 8.12 22.00 14.52
CA GLN A 31 8.90 23.01 13.79
C GLN A 31 8.70 22.87 12.27
N ILE A 32 8.70 21.63 11.77
CA ILE A 32 8.43 21.36 10.34
C ILE A 32 7.00 21.78 9.99
N ALA A 33 6.05 21.50 10.88
CA ALA A 33 4.65 21.85 10.72
C ALA A 33 4.46 23.37 10.62
N GLU A 34 5.16 24.15 11.45
CA GLU A 34 5.15 25.61 11.42
C GLU A 34 5.73 26.16 10.11
N ILE A 35 6.91 25.69 9.68
CA ILE A 35 7.57 26.12 8.43
C ILE A 35 6.67 25.87 7.20
N VAL A 36 5.98 24.73 7.18
CA VAL A 36 5.18 24.30 6.02
C VAL A 36 3.73 24.83 6.10
N GLY A 37 3.32 25.37 7.26
CA GLY A 37 1.94 25.76 7.53
C GLY A 37 0.99 24.58 7.41
N CYS A 38 1.27 23.50 8.14
CA CYS A 38 0.41 22.31 8.21
C CYS A 38 0.31 21.77 9.64
N ALA A 39 -0.60 20.84 9.89
CA ALA A 39 -0.74 20.27 11.23
C ALA A 39 0.41 19.27 11.54
N PRO A 40 0.93 19.21 12.77
CA PRO A 40 1.97 18.25 13.17
C PRO A 40 1.62 16.77 12.87
N ARG A 41 0.33 16.42 12.95
CA ARG A 41 -0.18 15.09 12.55
C ARG A 41 0.13 14.74 11.08
N THR A 42 0.17 15.74 10.20
CA THR A 42 0.47 15.57 8.77
C THR A 42 1.94 15.22 8.58
N ILE A 43 2.84 15.90 9.29
CA ILE A 43 4.28 15.60 9.28
C ILE A 43 4.55 14.18 9.77
N ARG A 44 3.95 13.76 10.89
CA ARG A 44 4.05 12.38 11.40
C ARG A 44 3.64 11.34 10.37
N ARG A 45 2.54 11.60 9.67
CA ARG A 45 2.05 10.71 8.61
C ARG A 45 3.00 10.64 7.42
N ILE A 46 3.52 11.78 6.97
CA ILE A 46 4.47 11.85 5.85
C ILE A 46 5.79 11.16 6.22
N ARG A 47 6.33 11.38 7.44
CA ARG A 47 7.48 10.63 7.96
C ARG A 47 7.24 9.13 7.93
N SER A 48 6.09 8.68 8.44
CA SER A 48 5.73 7.26 8.39
C SER A 48 5.67 6.71 6.97
N ASN A 49 5.13 7.49 6.02
CA ASN A 49 5.10 7.08 4.61
C ASN A 49 6.51 7.01 4.00
N ILE A 50 7.38 7.99 4.27
CA ILE A 50 8.76 7.98 3.79
C ILE A 50 9.51 6.76 4.33
N LEU A 51 9.37 6.47 5.63
CA LEU A 51 10.01 5.30 6.25
C LEU A 51 9.51 3.98 5.67
N ARG A 52 8.21 3.87 5.35
CA ARG A 52 7.60 2.62 4.87
C ARG A 52 7.70 2.42 3.36
N PHE A 53 7.68 3.50 2.58
CA PHE A 53 7.48 3.46 1.13
C PHE A 53 8.51 4.29 0.35
N GLY A 54 9.39 5.04 1.02
CA GLY A 54 10.34 5.95 0.37
C GLY A 54 9.71 7.23 -0.20
N THR A 55 8.40 7.41 -0.04
CA THR A 55 7.62 8.49 -0.65
C THR A 55 6.78 9.23 0.37
N THR A 56 6.53 10.52 0.15
CA THR A 56 5.70 11.33 1.05
C THR A 56 4.22 10.92 1.05
N THR A 57 3.77 10.32 -0.06
CA THR A 57 2.47 9.70 -0.23
C THR A 57 2.58 8.20 -0.05
N ALA A 58 1.69 7.58 0.71
CA ALA A 58 1.54 6.13 0.65
C ALA A 58 1.15 5.72 -0.78
N ARG A 59 1.58 4.53 -1.23
CA ARG A 59 1.02 3.94 -2.45
C ARG A 59 -0.51 3.91 -2.33
N PRO A 60 -1.25 3.99 -3.46
CA PRO A 60 -2.68 3.71 -3.43
C PRO A 60 -2.86 2.32 -2.83
N ASN A 61 -3.24 2.28 -1.55
CA ASN A 61 -3.71 1.06 -0.94
C ASN A 61 -5.04 0.79 -1.64
N GLY A 62 -5.00 0.00 -2.72
CA GLY A 62 -6.18 -0.62 -3.30
C GLY A 62 -6.75 -1.57 -2.27
N ALA A 63 -7.34 -1.02 -1.21
CA ALA A 63 -7.94 -1.77 -0.14
C ALA A 63 -9.26 -2.31 -0.69
N GLY A 64 -9.23 -3.58 -1.07
CA GLY A 64 -10.38 -4.29 -1.58
C GLY A 64 -9.98 -5.64 -2.17
N GLN A 65 -10.91 -6.58 -2.14
CA GLN A 65 -10.78 -7.77 -2.95
C GLN A 65 -10.76 -7.34 -4.43
N PRO A 66 -9.78 -7.79 -5.24
CA PRO A 66 -9.81 -7.56 -6.67
C PRO A 66 -11.19 -7.94 -7.22
N LYS A 67 -11.82 -7.01 -7.95
CA LYS A 67 -13.13 -7.24 -8.59
C LYS A 67 -13.07 -8.34 -9.66
N THR A 68 -11.86 -8.66 -10.12
CA THR A 68 -11.59 -9.64 -11.16
C THR A 68 -10.79 -10.80 -10.59
N VAL A 69 -11.07 -12.01 -11.07
CA VAL A 69 -10.26 -13.19 -10.76
C VAL A 69 -8.85 -12.99 -11.32
N ALA A 70 -7.83 -13.19 -10.49
CA ALA A 70 -6.45 -13.06 -10.93
C ALA A 70 -6.14 -14.10 -12.02
N PRO A 71 -5.38 -13.77 -13.08
CA PRO A 71 -5.05 -14.73 -14.15
C PRO A 71 -4.53 -16.09 -13.65
N PRO A 72 -3.62 -16.15 -12.68
CA PRO A 72 -3.15 -17.45 -12.19
C PRO A 72 -4.17 -18.20 -11.31
N MET A 73 -5.24 -17.55 -10.82
CA MET A 73 -6.38 -18.26 -10.21
C MET A 73 -7.26 -18.90 -11.30
N LEU A 74 -7.43 -18.24 -12.45
CA LEU A 74 -8.16 -18.79 -13.60
C LEU A 74 -7.45 -20.04 -14.14
N THR A 75 -6.13 -20.01 -14.29
CA THR A 75 -5.34 -21.18 -14.72
C THR A 75 -5.59 -22.38 -13.82
N ALA A 76 -5.53 -22.19 -12.50
CA ALA A 76 -5.79 -23.27 -11.54
C ALA A 76 -7.24 -23.78 -11.62
N LEU A 77 -8.22 -22.90 -11.91
CA LEU A 77 -9.60 -23.34 -12.12
C LEU A 77 -9.72 -24.17 -13.40
N TYR A 78 -9.07 -23.78 -14.49
CA TYR A 78 -9.08 -24.55 -15.74
C TYR A 78 -8.46 -25.94 -15.57
N GLU A 79 -7.36 -26.05 -14.83
CA GLU A 79 -6.78 -27.35 -14.45
C GLU A 79 -7.74 -28.20 -13.61
N GLN A 80 -8.51 -27.56 -12.71
CA GLN A 80 -9.48 -28.29 -11.90
C GLN A 80 -10.70 -28.74 -12.72
N LEU A 81 -11.14 -27.92 -13.68
CA LEU A 81 -12.26 -28.24 -14.57
C LEU A 81 -11.89 -29.26 -15.65
N SER A 82 -10.62 -29.36 -16.04
CA SER A 82 -10.18 -30.44 -16.92
C SER A 82 -10.26 -31.80 -16.23
N LEU A 83 -10.05 -31.85 -14.90
CA LEU A 83 -10.20 -33.04 -14.08
C LEU A 83 -11.67 -33.33 -13.71
N ASN A 84 -12.47 -32.28 -13.48
CA ASN A 84 -13.89 -32.40 -13.15
C ASN A 84 -14.73 -31.36 -13.92
N PRO A 85 -15.19 -31.67 -15.14
CA PRO A 85 -15.86 -30.72 -16.02
C PRO A 85 -17.27 -30.32 -15.52
N CYS A 86 -17.88 -31.15 -14.66
CA CYS A 86 -19.23 -30.92 -14.13
C CYS A 86 -19.22 -30.27 -12.74
N MET A 87 -18.10 -29.68 -12.31
CA MET A 87 -17.98 -29.01 -11.02
C MET A 87 -19.05 -27.91 -10.89
N ARG A 88 -19.76 -27.89 -9.75
CA ARG A 88 -20.79 -26.88 -9.50
C ARG A 88 -20.16 -25.52 -9.27
N LEU A 89 -20.90 -24.46 -9.58
CA LEU A 89 -20.45 -23.08 -9.37
C LEU A 89 -20.06 -22.80 -7.90
N GLU A 90 -20.80 -23.35 -6.95
CA GLU A 90 -20.50 -23.23 -5.51
C GLU A 90 -19.14 -23.84 -5.15
N ASP A 91 -18.81 -24.97 -5.76
CA ASP A 91 -17.53 -25.66 -5.55
C ASP A 91 -16.38 -24.87 -6.20
N MET A 92 -16.61 -24.25 -7.36
CA MET A 92 -15.63 -23.33 -7.99
C MET A 92 -15.36 -22.10 -7.10
N VAL A 93 -16.41 -21.56 -6.46
CA VAL A 93 -16.26 -20.45 -5.49
C VAL A 93 -15.47 -20.90 -4.26
N ALA A 94 -15.74 -22.10 -3.73
CA ALA A 94 -14.97 -22.66 -2.62
C ALA A 94 -13.50 -22.86 -3.01
N PHE A 95 -13.24 -23.41 -4.20
CA PHE A 95 -11.90 -23.57 -4.76
C PHE A 95 -11.14 -22.24 -4.84
N PHE A 96 -11.78 -21.17 -5.36
CA PHE A 96 -11.15 -19.85 -5.41
C PHE A 96 -10.81 -19.28 -4.03
N ARG A 97 -11.62 -19.55 -3.01
CA ARG A 97 -11.33 -19.14 -1.63
C ARG A 97 -10.09 -19.87 -1.11
N GLU A 98 -9.97 -21.17 -1.36
CA GLU A 98 -8.79 -21.95 -0.96
C GLU A 98 -7.52 -21.51 -1.69
N VAL A 99 -7.57 -21.35 -3.01
CA VAL A 99 -6.41 -20.88 -3.80
C VAL A 99 -5.95 -19.49 -3.34
N ARG A 100 -6.90 -18.60 -3.01
CA ARG A 100 -6.56 -17.29 -2.45
C ARG A 100 -5.86 -17.42 -1.10
N ARG A 101 -6.36 -18.25 -0.17
CA ARG A 101 -5.72 -18.46 1.14
C ARG A 101 -4.28 -18.99 1.00
N ARG A 102 -4.06 -19.94 0.08
CA ARG A 102 -2.72 -20.50 -0.20
C ARG A 102 -1.73 -19.51 -0.82
N ARG A 103 -2.20 -18.46 -1.51
CA ARG A 103 -1.30 -17.42 -2.07
C ARG A 103 -0.97 -16.30 -1.11
N VAL A 104 -1.79 -16.07 -0.08
CA VAL A 104 -1.49 -15.07 0.97
C VAL A 104 -0.26 -15.48 1.78
N THR A 105 0.17 -16.75 1.73
CA THR A 105 1.36 -17.25 2.43
C THR A 105 2.68 -17.12 1.65
N PHE A 106 2.69 -16.57 0.44
CA PHE A 106 3.89 -16.50 -0.42
C PHE A 106 4.27 -15.11 -0.94
N GLN A 107 3.78 -14.03 -0.31
CA GLN A 107 4.33 -12.69 -0.51
C GLN A 107 5.10 -12.26 0.73
N HIS A 108 6.38 -12.64 0.78
CA HIS A 108 7.43 -12.02 1.57
C HIS A 108 8.50 -11.47 0.63
#